data_AF-A0A7C6TKI3-F1
#
_entry.id   AF-A0A7C6TKI3-F1
#
_cell.length_a   1.000
_cell.length_b   1.000
_cell.length_c   1.000
_cell.angle_alpha   90.00
_cell.angle_beta   90.00
_cell.angle_gamma   90.00
#
_symmetry.space_group_name_H-M   'P 1'
#
loop_
_entity.id
_entity.type
_entity.pdbx_description
1 polymer ?
#
loop_
_entity_poly.entity_id
_entity_poly.type
_entity_poly.pdbx_seq_one_letter_code
_entity_poly.pdbx_strand_id
1 'polypeptide(L)'
;MATAAALGVAVAMSGCSTNEASLTMPVSGTFDYQLGGTYDSLPSSVGPSSSVDDPIDIVVRDAGAAPLTGAYSVCYVNGFQTQPDEATLWRDHDDLLLHDADGELVVDPDWPDEHILDPSTADRRSEILDIIGPVIDGCASSGFDAVEIDNLDTADRFPDIDRTGALDLAAEYVDRAHAQGLSIAQKNAAELAETAHSQLSFDFAVTEECVAFDECDRFTSVYGDRVLAIEYPDTLVEAGLDFADACTVPDRPPLMILRDRDLVAAGDPGYRFDTC
;
A
#
# COMPACT_ATOMS: atom_id res chain seq x y z
N MET A 1 -41.71 19.64 -60.65
CA MET A 1 -41.48 19.77 -59.20
C MET A 1 -40.55 18.64 -58.81
N ALA A 2 -39.26 18.94 -58.59
CA ALA A 2 -38.25 17.95 -58.23
C ALA A 2 -37.99 18.05 -56.72
N THR A 3 -38.22 16.95 -56.01
CA THR A 3 -38.04 16.84 -54.57
C THR A 3 -36.62 16.36 -54.30
N ALA A 4 -35.78 17.20 -53.70
CA ALA A 4 -34.46 16.84 -53.23
C ALA A 4 -34.56 16.20 -51.84
N ALA A 5 -34.09 14.96 -51.70
CA ALA A 5 -33.95 14.29 -50.41
C ALA A 5 -32.53 14.54 -49.86
N ALA A 6 -32.44 15.30 -48.77
CA ALA A 6 -31.19 15.50 -48.04
C ALA A 6 -30.96 14.33 -47.08
N LEU A 7 -29.92 13.54 -47.31
CA LEU A 7 -29.46 12.49 -46.41
C LEU A 7 -28.58 13.14 -45.33
N GLY A 8 -29.09 13.24 -44.10
CA GLY A 8 -28.31 13.70 -42.95
C GLY A 8 -27.41 12.57 -42.43
N VAL A 9 -26.10 12.77 -42.47
CA VAL A 9 -25.12 11.90 -41.81
C VAL A 9 -25.08 12.30 -40.33
N ALA A 10 -25.55 11.41 -39.45
CA ALA A 10 -25.35 11.55 -38.02
C ALA A 10 -23.95 11.04 -37.65
N VAL A 11 -23.06 11.96 -37.30
CA VAL A 11 -21.76 11.61 -36.70
C VAL A 11 -22.00 11.39 -35.21
N ALA A 12 -21.99 10.13 -34.78
CA ALA A 12 -21.95 9.78 -33.37
C ALA A 12 -20.52 10.03 -32.87
N MET A 13 -20.30 11.12 -32.13
CA MET A 13 -19.09 11.25 -31.32
C MET A 13 -19.25 10.33 -30.11
N SER A 14 -18.57 9.19 -30.13
CA SER A 14 -18.32 8.42 -28.90
C SER A 14 -17.50 9.31 -27.98
N GLY A 15 -18.15 9.92 -26.99
CA GLY A 15 -17.45 10.56 -25.89
C GLY A 15 -16.65 9.51 -25.15
N CYS A 16 -15.33 9.70 -25.07
CA CYS A 16 -14.53 9.06 -24.04
C CYS A 16 -15.05 9.60 -22.71
N SER A 17 -15.88 8.84 -22.01
CA SER A 17 -16.05 9.02 -20.57
C SER A 17 -14.76 8.53 -19.93
N THR A 18 -13.82 9.44 -19.70
CA THR A 18 -12.80 9.24 -18.68
C THR A 18 -13.55 9.12 -17.36
N ASN A 19 -13.43 7.96 -16.72
CA ASN A 19 -14.00 7.70 -15.41
C ASN A 19 -13.12 8.40 -14.36
N GLU A 20 -13.06 9.74 -14.38
CA GLU A 20 -12.21 10.55 -13.49
C GLU A 20 -12.64 10.47 -12.01
N ALA A 21 -13.79 9.86 -11.71
CA ALA A 21 -14.29 9.74 -10.35
C ALA A 21 -13.73 8.54 -9.56
N SER A 22 -12.94 7.66 -10.18
CA SER A 22 -12.40 6.44 -9.55
C SER A 22 -10.92 6.53 -9.12
N LEU A 23 -10.28 7.70 -9.27
CA LEU A 23 -8.81 7.83 -9.25
C LEU A 23 -8.24 8.51 -8.00
N THR A 24 -9.06 8.85 -7.00
CA THR A 24 -8.56 9.55 -5.82
C THR A 24 -9.07 8.91 -4.55
N MET A 25 -8.14 8.34 -3.78
CA MET A 25 -8.35 7.85 -2.42
C MET A 25 -9.18 8.84 -1.57
N PRO A 26 -10.21 8.38 -0.83
CA PRO A 26 -10.94 9.22 0.11
C PRO A 26 -10.01 9.76 1.19
N VAL A 27 -10.19 11.03 1.59
CA VAL A 27 -9.32 11.70 2.60
C VAL A 27 -9.97 11.81 3.98
N SER A 28 -11.09 11.11 4.18
CA SER A 28 -11.87 11.11 5.41
C SER A 28 -12.73 9.86 5.46
N GLY A 29 -13.10 9.44 6.66
CA GLY A 29 -13.92 8.24 6.89
C GLY A 29 -13.19 7.27 7.81
N THR A 30 -13.76 6.09 7.96
CA THR A 30 -13.17 5.02 8.75
C THR A 30 -12.14 4.25 7.92
N PHE A 31 -10.88 4.32 8.34
CA PHE A 31 -9.77 3.54 7.78
C PHE A 31 -9.47 2.31 8.65
N ASP A 32 -9.04 1.20 8.05
CA ASP A 32 -8.52 0.03 8.76
C ASP A 32 -7.44 -0.73 7.97
N TYR A 33 -6.54 -1.41 8.69
CA TYR A 33 -5.40 -2.16 8.15
C TYR A 33 -5.52 -3.64 8.55
N GLN A 34 -5.83 -4.49 7.57
CA GLN A 34 -6.31 -5.87 7.78
C GLN A 34 -5.43 -6.90 7.05
N LEU A 35 -4.20 -7.10 7.52
CA LEU A 35 -3.29 -8.12 6.99
C LEU A 35 -3.34 -9.45 7.77
N GLY A 36 -3.50 -9.39 9.10
CA GLY A 36 -3.60 -10.58 9.96
C GLY A 36 -5.00 -11.23 9.99
N GLY A 37 -5.97 -10.66 9.28
CA GLY A 37 -7.29 -11.24 9.06
C GLY A 37 -8.36 -10.20 8.71
N THR A 38 -9.29 -10.60 7.86
CA THR A 38 -10.32 -9.68 7.31
C THR A 38 -11.61 -9.68 8.09
N TYR A 39 -12.26 -8.52 8.16
CA TYR A 39 -13.65 -8.35 8.61
C TYR A 39 -14.28 -7.13 7.96
N ASP A 40 -15.60 -7.13 7.80
CA ASP A 40 -16.29 -6.18 6.91
C ASP A 40 -16.91 -4.97 7.63
N SER A 41 -16.90 -4.97 8.96
CA SER A 41 -17.45 -3.89 9.78
C SER A 41 -16.72 -3.79 11.12
N LEU A 42 -16.53 -2.58 11.64
CA LEU A 42 -15.90 -2.41 12.94
C LEU A 42 -16.76 -2.99 14.08
N PRO A 43 -16.15 -3.66 15.07
CA PRO A 43 -16.90 -4.15 16.21
C PRO A 43 -17.30 -3.01 17.15
N SER A 44 -18.45 -3.20 17.81
CA SER A 44 -19.19 -2.22 18.61
C SER A 44 -18.48 -1.67 19.87
N SER A 45 -17.24 -2.06 20.14
CA SER A 45 -16.59 -1.95 21.45
C SER A 45 -15.19 -1.34 21.39
N VAL A 46 -14.92 -0.52 20.39
CA VAL A 46 -13.57 -0.08 20.03
C VAL A 46 -13.47 1.45 20.10
N GLY A 47 -13.01 1.97 21.24
CA GLY A 47 -12.82 3.41 21.45
C GLY A 47 -14.11 4.18 21.79
N PRO A 48 -13.98 5.40 22.34
CA PRO A 48 -15.12 6.23 22.75
C PRO A 48 -15.92 6.84 21.59
N SER A 49 -15.50 6.65 20.33
CA SER A 49 -16.10 7.27 19.14
C SER A 49 -16.81 6.30 18.19
N SER A 50 -16.64 4.98 18.30
CA SER A 50 -17.29 4.02 17.39
C SER A 50 -18.71 3.69 17.84
N SER A 51 -19.67 3.81 16.91
CA SER A 51 -21.01 3.26 17.08
C SER A 51 -21.10 1.86 16.46
N VAL A 52 -22.11 1.12 16.91
CA VAL A 52 -22.43 -0.21 16.38
C VAL A 52 -22.60 -0.14 14.86
N ASP A 53 -21.85 -0.98 14.11
CA ASP A 53 -21.92 -1.13 12.65
C ASP A 53 -21.37 0.05 11.83
N ASP A 54 -20.37 0.80 12.34
CA ASP A 54 -19.72 1.81 11.52
C ASP A 54 -19.09 1.14 10.27
N PRO A 55 -19.44 1.59 9.06
CA PRO A 55 -18.86 1.05 7.84
C PRO A 55 -17.37 1.36 7.80
N ILE A 56 -16.60 0.44 7.22
CA ILE A 56 -15.21 0.69 6.88
C ILE A 56 -15.22 1.37 5.50
N ASP A 57 -14.74 2.60 5.42
CA ASP A 57 -14.73 3.38 4.18
C ASP A 57 -13.46 3.14 3.37
N ILE A 58 -12.34 2.83 4.04
CA ILE A 58 -11.03 2.56 3.46
C ILE A 58 -10.43 1.35 4.17
N VAL A 59 -9.91 0.38 3.40
CA VAL A 59 -9.25 -0.79 4.00
C VAL A 59 -8.04 -1.21 3.18
N VAL A 60 -6.94 -1.58 3.84
CA VAL A 60 -5.88 -2.36 3.19
C VAL A 60 -6.04 -3.82 3.55
N ARG A 61 -5.97 -4.70 2.55
CA ARG A 61 -6.01 -6.16 2.70
C ARG A 61 -4.94 -6.81 1.83
N ASP A 62 -4.44 -7.95 2.27
CA ASP A 62 -3.51 -8.78 1.51
C ASP A 62 -4.06 -9.18 0.12
N ALA A 63 -3.18 -9.31 -0.88
CA ALA A 63 -3.57 -9.70 -2.24
C ALA A 63 -4.27 -11.06 -2.35
N GLY A 64 -4.07 -11.95 -1.37
CA GLY A 64 -4.79 -13.22 -1.24
C GLY A 64 -6.23 -13.07 -0.69
N ALA A 65 -6.61 -11.89 -0.20
CA ALA A 65 -7.92 -11.61 0.36
C ALA A 65 -8.86 -10.92 -0.64
N ALA A 66 -10.17 -11.03 -0.40
CA ALA A 66 -11.17 -10.31 -1.19
C ALA A 66 -11.21 -8.82 -0.79
N PRO A 67 -11.34 -7.89 -1.75
CA PRO A 67 -11.57 -6.48 -1.44
C PRO A 67 -12.91 -6.31 -0.71
N LEU A 68 -13.03 -5.25 0.07
CA LEU A 68 -14.26 -4.94 0.79
C LEU A 68 -15.23 -4.17 -0.12
N THR A 69 -16.35 -4.82 -0.46
CA THR A 69 -17.35 -4.20 -1.32
C THR A 69 -17.92 -2.93 -0.68
N GLY A 70 -17.80 -1.80 -1.37
CA GLY A 70 -18.32 -0.51 -0.92
C GLY A 70 -17.32 0.36 -0.16
N ALA A 71 -16.12 -0.16 0.12
CA ALA A 71 -14.98 0.60 0.64
C ALA A 71 -13.97 0.87 -0.48
N TYR A 72 -13.12 1.88 -0.31
CA TYR A 72 -11.88 2.02 -1.08
C TYR A 72 -10.90 0.95 -0.60
N SER A 73 -10.67 -0.07 -1.42
CA SER A 73 -9.86 -1.24 -1.06
C SER A 73 -8.46 -1.15 -1.65
N VAL A 74 -7.44 -1.16 -0.79
CA VAL A 74 -6.03 -1.20 -1.15
C VAL A 74 -5.51 -2.64 -1.03
N CYS A 75 -4.86 -3.12 -2.08
CA CYS A 75 -4.27 -4.45 -2.17
C CYS A 75 -2.81 -4.40 -1.69
N TYR A 76 -2.51 -5.01 -0.56
CA TYR A 76 -1.14 -5.17 -0.09
C TYR A 76 -0.41 -6.23 -0.91
N VAL A 77 0.79 -5.88 -1.37
CA VAL A 77 1.72 -6.78 -2.08
C VAL A 77 3.11 -6.58 -1.49
N ASN A 78 3.76 -7.64 -1.02
CA ASN A 78 5.17 -7.58 -0.69
C ASN A 78 5.98 -7.61 -2.00
N GLY A 79 6.60 -6.48 -2.36
CA GLY A 79 7.24 -6.31 -3.68
C GLY A 79 8.76 -6.19 -3.66
N PHE A 80 9.37 -6.17 -2.47
CA PHE A 80 10.82 -6.13 -2.28
C PHE A 80 11.34 -7.24 -1.36
N GLN A 81 10.46 -8.04 -0.76
CA GLN A 81 10.79 -9.27 -0.03
C GLN A 81 9.85 -10.40 -0.44
N THR A 82 10.26 -11.63 -0.18
CA THR A 82 9.43 -12.83 -0.37
C THR A 82 8.42 -12.97 0.75
N GLN A 83 7.27 -13.63 0.52
CA GLN A 83 6.35 -13.98 1.61
C GLN A 83 6.55 -15.42 2.16
N PRO A 84 6.14 -15.71 3.41
CA PRO A 84 6.31 -17.02 4.04
C PRO A 84 5.75 -18.21 3.24
N ASP A 85 4.61 -18.01 2.58
CA ASP A 85 3.92 -19.06 1.82
C ASP A 85 4.47 -19.24 0.39
N GLU A 86 5.48 -18.46 0.00
CA GLU A 86 6.06 -18.44 -1.35
C GLU A 86 7.44 -19.12 -1.44
N ALA A 87 7.90 -19.76 -0.37
CA ALA A 87 9.25 -20.34 -0.29
C ALA A 87 9.58 -21.34 -1.42
N THR A 88 8.58 -21.93 -2.10
CA THR A 88 8.83 -22.78 -3.26
C THR A 88 9.04 -22.00 -4.55
N LEU A 89 8.28 -20.94 -4.76
CA LEU A 89 8.44 -20.03 -5.89
C LEU A 89 9.86 -19.45 -5.87
N TRP A 90 10.24 -18.81 -4.76
CA TRP A 90 11.51 -18.09 -4.68
C TRP A 90 12.74 -18.99 -4.68
N ARG A 91 12.61 -20.27 -4.32
CA ARG A 91 13.70 -21.24 -4.50
C ARG A 91 14.02 -21.52 -5.97
N ASP A 92 13.01 -21.48 -6.83
CA ASP A 92 13.19 -21.65 -8.28
C ASP A 92 13.72 -20.36 -8.95
N HIS A 93 13.76 -19.25 -8.20
CA HIS A 93 14.21 -17.91 -8.60
C HIS A 93 15.28 -17.36 -7.63
N ASP A 94 16.13 -18.23 -7.10
CA ASP A 94 17.15 -17.89 -6.09
C ASP A 94 18.07 -16.75 -6.56
N ASP A 95 18.36 -16.66 -7.86
CA ASP A 95 19.22 -15.64 -8.46
C ASP A 95 18.65 -14.22 -8.44
N LEU A 96 17.34 -14.08 -8.15
CA LEU A 96 16.66 -12.81 -7.91
C LEU A 96 16.68 -12.38 -6.44
N LEU A 97 17.21 -13.21 -5.54
CA LEU A 97 17.35 -12.90 -4.12
C LEU A 97 18.72 -12.30 -3.83
N LEU A 98 18.80 -11.53 -2.75
CA LEU A 98 20.04 -10.98 -2.24
C LEU A 98 20.85 -12.06 -1.53
N HIS A 99 22.10 -12.22 -1.94
CA HIS A 99 23.08 -13.03 -1.23
C HIS A 99 24.19 -12.15 -0.64
N ASP A 100 24.71 -12.56 0.52
CA ASP A 100 25.85 -11.91 1.14
C ASP A 100 27.17 -12.25 0.44
N ALA A 101 28.28 -11.74 0.99
CA ALA A 101 29.61 -11.96 0.44
C ALA A 101 30.09 -13.42 0.45
N ASP A 102 29.49 -14.27 1.29
CA ASP A 102 29.77 -15.71 1.37
C ASP A 102 28.84 -16.52 0.45
N GLY A 103 27.85 -15.86 -0.18
CA GLY A 103 26.88 -16.46 -1.09
C GLY A 103 25.67 -17.05 -0.39
N GLU A 104 25.44 -16.71 0.88
CA GLU A 104 24.27 -17.15 1.65
C GLU A 104 23.13 -16.15 1.47
N LEU A 105 21.88 -16.65 1.51
CA LEU A 105 20.71 -15.79 1.39
C LEU A 105 20.64 -14.80 2.56
N VAL A 106 20.41 -13.53 2.23
CA VAL A 106 20.12 -12.50 3.23
C VAL A 106 18.68 -12.65 3.70
N VAL A 107 18.53 -12.67 5.02
CA VAL A 107 17.25 -12.81 5.72
C VAL A 107 17.00 -11.56 6.55
N ASP A 108 15.75 -11.11 6.56
CA ASP A 108 15.33 -10.04 7.45
C ASP A 108 15.30 -10.53 8.91
N PRO A 109 16.04 -9.89 9.85
CA PRO A 109 16.04 -10.31 11.25
C PRO A 109 14.68 -10.19 11.92
N ASP A 110 13.82 -9.28 11.46
CA ASP A 110 12.47 -9.07 11.99
C ASP A 110 11.47 -10.03 11.34
N TRP A 111 11.77 -10.50 10.13
CA TRP A 111 10.96 -11.44 9.33
C TRP A 111 11.81 -12.62 8.85
N PRO A 112 12.12 -13.60 9.72
CA PRO A 112 13.14 -14.63 9.46
C PRO A 112 12.78 -15.66 8.38
N ASP A 113 11.54 -15.63 7.90
CA ASP A 113 11.02 -16.42 6.79
C ASP A 113 10.92 -15.63 5.47
N GLU A 114 11.30 -14.36 5.47
CA GLU A 114 11.36 -13.51 4.29
C GLU A 114 12.81 -13.27 3.82
N HIS A 115 13.03 -13.43 2.51
CA HIS A 115 14.28 -13.13 1.82
C HIS A 115 14.15 -11.85 1.00
N ILE A 116 15.27 -11.17 0.79
CA ILE A 116 15.28 -9.85 0.14
C ILE A 116 15.40 -10.02 -1.37
N LEU A 117 14.56 -9.33 -2.14
CA LEU A 117 14.69 -9.31 -3.60
C LEU A 117 15.85 -8.38 -4.01
N ASP A 118 16.59 -8.75 -5.05
CA ASP A 118 17.74 -7.99 -5.55
C ASP A 118 17.41 -7.32 -6.91
N PRO A 119 16.93 -6.06 -6.90
CA PRO A 119 16.63 -5.30 -8.12
C PRO A 119 17.86 -4.61 -8.75
N SER A 120 19.09 -4.98 -8.34
CA SER A 120 20.30 -4.22 -8.70
C SER A 120 20.65 -4.24 -10.18
N THR A 121 20.04 -5.13 -10.99
CA THR A 121 20.24 -5.16 -12.45
C THR A 121 18.90 -5.08 -13.18
N ALA A 122 18.91 -4.51 -14.39
CA ALA A 122 17.71 -4.41 -15.22
C ALA A 122 17.11 -5.78 -15.58
N ASP A 123 17.95 -6.79 -15.81
CA ASP A 123 17.48 -8.16 -16.07
C ASP A 123 16.74 -8.73 -14.84
N ARG A 124 17.32 -8.58 -13.64
CA ARG A 124 16.67 -9.01 -12.39
C ARG A 124 15.37 -8.28 -12.13
N ARG A 125 15.30 -6.97 -12.36
CA ARG A 125 14.05 -6.20 -12.24
C ARG A 125 12.97 -6.70 -13.18
N SER A 126 13.32 -6.95 -14.45
CA SER A 126 12.37 -7.50 -15.41
C SER A 126 11.83 -8.86 -14.95
N GLU A 127 12.69 -9.72 -14.40
CA GLU A 127 12.29 -11.05 -13.90
C GLU A 127 11.47 -10.96 -12.61
N ILE A 128 11.81 -10.05 -11.68
CA ILE A 128 11.01 -9.75 -10.49
C ILE A 128 9.62 -9.25 -10.92
N LEU A 129 9.56 -8.34 -11.89
CA LEU A 129 8.31 -7.80 -12.41
C LEU A 129 7.45 -8.86 -13.12
N ASP A 130 8.06 -9.86 -13.77
CA ASP A 130 7.35 -11.00 -14.35
C ASP A 130 6.68 -11.87 -13.27
N ILE A 131 7.16 -11.85 -12.02
CA ILE A 131 6.61 -12.59 -10.88
C ILE A 131 5.57 -11.75 -10.11
N ILE A 132 5.94 -10.53 -9.70
CA ILE A 132 5.10 -9.65 -8.88
C ILE A 132 4.03 -8.95 -9.71
N GLY A 133 4.32 -8.65 -10.98
CA GLY A 133 3.38 -7.97 -11.85
C GLY A 133 2.03 -8.68 -12.02
N PRO A 134 1.98 -10.01 -12.21
CA PRO A 134 0.73 -10.76 -12.19
C PRO A 134 -0.09 -10.63 -10.89
N VAL A 135 0.56 -10.43 -9.74
CA VAL A 135 -0.12 -10.17 -8.46
C VAL A 135 -0.82 -8.81 -8.49
N ILE A 136 -0.11 -7.76 -8.94
CA ILE A 136 -0.67 -6.41 -9.14
C ILE A 136 -1.87 -6.43 -10.11
N ASP A 137 -1.73 -7.12 -11.24
CA ASP A 137 -2.83 -7.30 -12.21
C ASP A 137 -4.02 -8.07 -11.59
N GLY A 138 -3.72 -9.02 -10.71
CA GLY A 138 -4.69 -9.78 -9.94
C GLY A 138 -5.50 -8.91 -8.98
N CYS A 139 -4.88 -7.90 -8.36
CA CYS A 139 -5.58 -6.92 -7.52
C CYS A 139 -6.63 -6.16 -8.34
N ALA A 140 -6.27 -5.63 -9.51
CA ALA A 140 -7.22 -4.94 -10.40
C ALA A 140 -8.35 -5.87 -10.84
N SER A 141 -8.02 -7.11 -11.22
CA SER A 141 -9.00 -8.12 -11.65
C SER A 141 -9.96 -8.52 -10.53
N SER A 142 -9.50 -8.48 -9.28
CA SER A 142 -10.30 -8.80 -8.08
C SER A 142 -11.18 -7.64 -7.63
N GLY A 143 -10.94 -6.43 -8.16
CA GLY A 143 -11.74 -5.23 -7.89
C GLY A 143 -11.21 -4.36 -6.76
N PHE A 144 -9.91 -4.44 -6.44
CA PHE A 144 -9.25 -3.44 -5.62
C PHE A 144 -9.15 -2.10 -6.37
N ASP A 145 -9.12 -1.00 -5.62
CA ASP A 145 -9.00 0.36 -6.16
C ASP A 145 -7.53 0.82 -6.24
N ALA A 146 -6.67 0.25 -5.38
CA ALA A 146 -5.27 0.60 -5.30
C ALA A 146 -4.39 -0.59 -4.89
N VAL A 147 -3.08 -0.41 -5.00
CA VAL A 147 -2.06 -1.29 -4.43
C VAL A 147 -1.16 -0.54 -3.46
N GLU A 148 -0.70 -1.23 -2.43
CA GLU A 148 0.42 -0.83 -1.58
C GLU A 148 1.54 -1.84 -1.82
N ILE A 149 2.73 -1.37 -2.21
CA ILE A 149 3.89 -2.23 -2.40
C ILE A 149 4.80 -2.08 -1.18
N ASP A 150 4.90 -3.14 -0.39
CA ASP A 150 5.64 -3.13 0.87
C ASP A 150 7.16 -3.19 0.66
N ASN A 151 7.91 -2.82 1.70
CA ASN A 151 9.39 -2.89 1.75
C ASN A 151 10.13 -1.96 0.78
N LEU A 152 9.53 -0.80 0.44
CA LEU A 152 10.15 0.22 -0.41
C LEU A 152 11.50 0.75 0.14
N ASP A 153 11.70 0.69 1.45
CA ASP A 153 12.92 1.08 2.16
C ASP A 153 14.04 0.02 2.09
N THR A 154 13.90 -1.02 1.25
CA THR A 154 14.85 -2.16 1.19
C THR A 154 16.31 -1.73 1.02
N ALA A 155 16.60 -0.65 0.29
CA ALA A 155 17.97 -0.17 0.07
C ALA A 155 18.52 0.68 1.23
N ASP A 156 17.69 1.05 2.20
CA ASP A 156 18.10 1.65 3.46
C ASP A 156 18.39 0.58 4.52
N ARG A 157 17.64 -0.53 4.51
CA ARG A 157 17.84 -1.67 5.42
C ARG A 157 18.96 -2.61 4.99
N PHE A 158 19.14 -2.82 3.68
CA PHE A 158 20.13 -3.75 3.13
C PHE A 158 21.11 -3.01 2.20
N PRO A 159 22.29 -2.59 2.69
CA PRO A 159 23.20 -1.70 1.96
C PRO A 159 23.88 -2.35 0.74
N ASP A 160 23.75 -3.67 0.58
CA ASP A 160 24.22 -4.41 -0.60
C ASP A 160 23.22 -4.30 -1.78
N ILE A 161 22.00 -3.81 -1.55
CA ILE A 161 21.04 -3.47 -2.61
C ILE A 161 21.41 -2.12 -3.23
N ASP A 162 21.52 -2.07 -4.56
CA ASP A 162 21.68 -0.81 -5.27
C ASP A 162 20.38 0.02 -5.19
N ARG A 163 20.46 1.21 -4.58
CA ARG A 163 19.31 2.11 -4.43
C ARG A 163 18.70 2.53 -5.76
N THR A 164 19.50 2.71 -6.80
CA THR A 164 18.97 3.07 -8.12
C THR A 164 18.13 1.92 -8.66
N GLY A 165 18.60 0.68 -8.51
CA GLY A 165 17.84 -0.51 -8.84
C GLY A 165 16.50 -0.60 -8.09
N ALA A 166 16.49 -0.36 -6.78
CA ALA A 166 15.25 -0.36 -6.00
C ALA A 166 14.24 0.70 -6.48
N LEU A 167 14.70 1.93 -6.76
CA LEU A 167 13.84 3.00 -7.27
C LEU A 167 13.36 2.75 -8.72
N ASP A 168 14.21 2.15 -9.57
CA ASP A 168 13.82 1.74 -10.92
C ASP A 168 12.72 0.67 -10.86
N LEU A 169 12.83 -0.32 -9.96
CA LEU A 169 11.80 -1.34 -9.77
C LEU A 169 10.50 -0.72 -9.23
N ALA A 170 10.60 0.21 -8.27
CA ALA A 170 9.44 0.95 -7.79
C ALA A 170 8.72 1.71 -8.92
N ALA A 171 9.47 2.35 -9.82
CA ALA A 171 8.91 3.01 -11.01
C ALA A 171 8.17 2.04 -11.92
N GLU A 172 8.75 0.85 -12.15
CA GLU A 172 8.13 -0.22 -12.96
C GLU A 172 6.82 -0.73 -12.31
N TYR A 173 6.74 -0.80 -10.98
CA TYR A 173 5.51 -1.10 -10.26
C TYR A 173 4.46 0.00 -10.39
N VAL A 174 4.84 1.28 -10.29
CA VAL A 174 3.93 2.41 -10.49
C VAL A 174 3.34 2.38 -11.89
N ASP A 175 4.19 2.28 -12.92
CA ASP A 175 3.77 2.22 -14.32
C ASP A 175 2.77 1.07 -14.54
N ARG A 176 3.01 -0.09 -13.93
CA ARG A 176 2.14 -1.25 -14.04
C ARG A 176 0.79 -1.04 -13.33
N ALA A 177 0.80 -0.54 -12.10
CA ALA A 177 -0.43 -0.27 -11.35
C ALA A 177 -1.33 0.72 -12.12
N HIS A 178 -0.74 1.82 -12.59
CA HIS A 178 -1.44 2.82 -13.39
C HIS A 178 -1.98 2.25 -14.72
N ALA A 179 -1.24 1.36 -15.37
CA ALA A 179 -1.69 0.69 -16.59
C ALA A 179 -2.94 -0.20 -16.36
N GLN A 180 -3.13 -0.70 -15.14
CA GLN A 180 -4.33 -1.46 -14.72
C GLN A 180 -5.44 -0.55 -14.16
N GLY A 181 -5.21 0.76 -14.08
CA GLY A 181 -6.16 1.72 -13.50
C GLY A 181 -6.22 1.69 -11.97
N LEU A 182 -5.20 1.14 -11.31
CA LEU A 182 -5.04 1.18 -9.87
C LEU A 182 -4.26 2.43 -9.47
N SER A 183 -4.63 3.06 -8.36
CA SER A 183 -3.69 3.94 -7.65
C SER A 183 -2.61 3.11 -6.95
N ILE A 184 -1.47 3.72 -6.63
CA ILE A 184 -0.37 3.06 -5.92
C ILE A 184 0.12 3.88 -4.73
N ALA A 185 0.29 3.22 -3.59
CA ALA A 185 0.78 3.82 -2.36
C ALA A 185 2.28 3.66 -2.20
N GLN A 186 2.94 4.75 -1.78
CA GLN A 186 4.25 4.66 -1.15
C GLN A 186 4.08 4.02 0.23
N LYS A 187 4.81 2.94 0.52
CA LYS A 187 4.87 2.35 1.85
C LYS A 187 6.10 2.85 2.61
N ASN A 188 5.90 3.49 3.76
CA ASN A 188 6.96 4.00 4.63
C ASN A 188 8.02 4.83 3.83
N ALA A 189 9.31 4.68 4.13
CA ALA A 189 10.42 5.36 3.43
C ALA A 189 10.26 6.89 3.39
N ALA A 190 10.11 7.52 4.56
CA ALA A 190 9.76 8.94 4.68
C ALA A 190 10.78 9.88 3.99
N GLU A 191 12.05 9.49 3.95
CA GLU A 191 13.13 10.17 3.21
C GLU A 191 12.95 10.17 1.69
N LEU A 192 12.16 9.24 1.14
CA LEU A 192 11.85 9.16 -0.28
C LEU A 192 10.60 9.96 -0.67
N ALA A 193 9.81 10.49 0.27
CA ALA A 193 8.48 11.05 0.00
C ALA A 193 8.41 12.00 -1.22
N GLU A 194 9.29 13.01 -1.27
CA GLU A 194 9.34 13.95 -2.40
C GLU A 194 9.69 13.25 -3.73
N THR A 195 10.65 12.31 -3.71
CA THR A 195 11.06 11.57 -4.91
C THR A 195 9.96 10.61 -5.38
N ALA A 196 9.38 9.85 -4.46
CA ALA A 196 8.31 8.90 -4.71
C ALA A 196 7.09 9.60 -5.35
N HIS A 197 6.65 10.73 -4.79
CA HIS A 197 5.53 11.48 -5.34
C HIS A 197 5.90 12.19 -6.66
N SER A 198 6.96 13.01 -6.68
CA SER A 198 7.21 13.93 -7.81
C SER A 198 7.90 13.28 -9.01
N GLN A 199 8.66 12.21 -8.80
CA GLN A 199 9.44 11.56 -9.85
C GLN A 199 8.90 10.18 -10.20
N LEU A 200 8.47 9.39 -9.20
CA LEU A 200 7.95 8.04 -9.43
C LEU A 200 6.43 8.02 -9.63
N SER A 201 5.72 9.10 -9.27
CA SER A 201 4.26 9.24 -9.42
C SER A 201 3.43 8.32 -8.50
N PHE A 202 3.92 8.03 -7.28
CA PHE A 202 3.06 7.45 -6.25
C PHE A 202 1.91 8.41 -5.92
N ASP A 203 0.71 7.87 -5.67
CA ASP A 203 -0.54 8.65 -5.57
C ASP A 203 -0.87 9.07 -4.13
N PHE A 204 -0.42 8.28 -3.15
CA PHE A 204 -0.64 8.47 -1.72
C PHE A 204 0.40 7.70 -0.90
N ALA A 205 0.34 7.81 0.43
CA ALA A 205 1.21 7.03 1.31
C ALA A 205 0.41 6.13 2.27
N VAL A 206 0.95 4.95 2.56
CA VAL A 206 0.62 4.15 3.75
C VAL A 206 1.84 4.14 4.65
N THR A 207 1.66 4.52 5.91
CA THR A 207 2.77 4.73 6.84
C THR A 207 2.50 4.02 8.15
N GLU A 208 3.52 3.38 8.67
CA GLU A 208 3.54 2.84 10.02
C GLU A 208 4.37 3.78 10.91
N GLU A 209 3.81 4.14 12.06
CA GLU A 209 4.51 4.74 13.19
C GLU A 209 5.05 6.16 12.92
N CYS A 210 4.43 6.91 12.01
CA CYS A 210 4.90 8.26 11.64
C CYS A 210 4.94 9.22 12.84
N VAL A 211 4.07 9.04 13.84
CA VAL A 211 4.12 9.85 15.07
C VAL A 211 5.27 9.40 15.95
N ALA A 212 5.40 8.09 16.17
CA ALA A 212 6.44 7.56 17.04
C ALA A 212 7.86 7.93 16.57
N PHE A 213 8.05 8.09 15.25
CA PHE A 213 9.32 8.48 14.64
C PHE A 213 9.43 9.98 14.27
N ASP A 214 8.42 10.82 14.53
CA ASP A 214 8.41 12.25 14.15
C ASP A 214 8.57 12.47 12.63
N GLU A 215 7.83 11.69 11.84
CA GLU A 215 7.93 11.64 10.37
C GLU A 215 6.65 12.04 9.64
N CYS A 216 5.53 12.25 10.33
CA CYS A 216 4.24 12.52 9.66
C CYS A 216 4.28 13.71 8.70
N ASP A 217 4.97 14.81 9.04
CA ASP A 217 5.11 16.01 8.18
C ASP A 217 5.81 15.71 6.84
N ARG A 218 6.71 14.71 6.81
CA ARG A 218 7.38 14.32 5.56
C ARG A 218 6.41 13.76 4.53
N PHE A 219 5.37 13.07 5.00
CA PHE A 219 4.33 12.53 4.14
C PHE A 219 3.26 13.58 3.86
N THR A 220 2.74 14.28 4.87
CA THR A 220 1.63 15.23 4.70
C THR A 220 2.02 16.47 3.92
N SER A 221 3.29 16.92 3.97
CA SER A 221 3.78 18.03 3.13
C SER A 221 3.77 17.70 1.62
N VAL A 222 3.84 16.41 1.27
CA VAL A 222 3.90 15.92 -0.10
C VAL A 222 2.52 15.46 -0.59
N TYR A 223 1.87 14.60 0.18
CA TYR A 223 0.60 13.94 -0.19
C TYR A 223 -0.65 14.64 0.37
N GLY A 224 -0.48 15.65 1.23
CA GLY A 224 -1.59 16.29 1.94
C GLY A 224 -2.34 15.30 2.82
N ASP A 225 -3.67 15.28 2.70
CA ASP A 225 -4.54 14.39 3.48
C ASP A 225 -4.56 12.94 2.96
N ARG A 226 -3.82 12.62 1.89
CA ARG A 226 -3.75 11.28 1.28
C ARG A 226 -2.67 10.43 1.96
N VAL A 227 -2.77 10.26 3.27
CA VAL A 227 -1.85 9.44 4.05
C VAL A 227 -2.67 8.55 4.98
N LEU A 228 -2.53 7.23 4.82
CA LEU A 228 -3.09 6.24 5.73
C LEU A 228 -2.04 5.93 6.79
N ALA A 229 -2.27 6.32 8.04
CA ALA A 229 -1.31 6.17 9.12
C ALA A 229 -1.74 5.11 10.13
N ILE A 230 -0.83 4.19 10.43
CA ILE A 230 -1.01 3.11 11.40
C ILE A 230 -0.02 3.34 12.53
N GLU A 231 -0.50 3.50 13.75
CA GLU A 231 0.33 3.51 14.95
C GLU A 231 0.18 2.18 15.69
N TYR A 232 1.26 1.74 16.35
CA TYR A 232 1.27 0.52 17.17
C TYR A 232 1.52 0.87 18.65
N PRO A 233 0.80 0.24 19.61
CA PRO A 233 0.89 0.59 21.03
C PRO A 233 2.31 0.47 21.62
N ASP A 234 3.06 -0.54 21.21
CA ASP A 234 4.42 -0.81 21.66
C ASP A 234 5.39 0.31 21.24
N THR A 235 5.39 0.70 19.96
CA THR A 235 6.28 1.76 19.47
C THR A 235 5.92 3.13 20.04
N LEU A 236 4.62 3.43 20.20
CA LEU A 236 4.20 4.65 20.91
C LEU A 236 4.73 4.67 22.34
N VAL A 237 4.65 3.55 23.07
CA VAL A 237 5.19 3.44 24.44
C VAL A 237 6.72 3.64 24.44
N GLU A 238 7.44 3.11 23.46
CA GLU A 238 8.89 3.32 23.32
C GLU A 238 9.24 4.79 23.04
N ALA A 239 8.41 5.48 22.26
CA ALA A 239 8.49 6.93 22.02
C ALA A 239 8.03 7.77 23.24
N GLY A 240 7.50 7.14 24.30
CA GLY A 240 7.00 7.82 25.49
C GLY A 240 5.65 8.51 25.30
N LEU A 241 4.85 8.00 24.37
CA LEU A 241 3.53 8.49 23.97
C LEU A 241 2.45 7.43 24.23
N ASP A 242 1.19 7.85 24.27
CA ASP A 242 0.05 6.97 24.00
C ASP A 242 -0.71 7.44 22.75
N PHE A 243 -1.75 6.69 22.36
CA PHE A 243 -2.51 7.05 21.16
C PHE A 243 -3.26 8.38 21.31
N ALA A 244 -3.67 8.75 22.53
CA ALA A 244 -4.31 10.05 22.74
C ALA A 244 -3.31 11.19 22.51
N ASP A 245 -2.04 11.02 22.86
CA ASP A 245 -0.98 11.97 22.51
C ASP A 245 -0.82 12.06 20.98
N ALA A 246 -0.76 10.92 20.27
CA ALA A 246 -0.66 10.86 18.82
C ALA A 246 -1.81 11.62 18.13
N CYS A 247 -3.03 11.48 18.64
CA CYS A 247 -4.21 12.19 18.16
C CYS A 247 -4.17 13.72 18.30
N THR A 248 -3.23 14.26 19.08
CA THR A 248 -3.05 15.70 19.28
C THR A 248 -1.90 16.30 18.47
N VAL A 249 -1.13 15.47 17.76
CA VAL A 249 -0.03 15.94 16.89
C VAL A 249 -0.61 16.83 15.78
N PRO A 250 -0.12 18.08 15.62
CA PRO A 250 -0.69 19.03 14.66
C PRO A 250 -0.68 18.57 13.20
N ASP A 251 0.38 17.87 12.79
CA ASP A 251 0.62 17.47 11.39
C ASP A 251 0.26 16.00 11.14
N ARG A 252 -0.56 15.40 12.02
CA ARG A 252 -1.02 14.02 11.84
C ARG A 252 -1.94 13.91 10.61
N PRO A 253 -1.86 12.81 9.86
CA PRO A 253 -2.86 12.47 8.86
C PRO A 253 -4.27 12.37 9.44
N PRO A 254 -5.32 12.76 8.69
CA PRO A 254 -6.71 12.61 9.13
C PRO A 254 -7.20 11.15 9.14
N LEU A 255 -6.48 10.25 8.47
CA LEU A 255 -6.77 8.82 8.40
C LEU A 255 -5.72 8.06 9.23
N MET A 256 -5.74 8.30 10.53
CA MET A 256 -4.84 7.68 11.50
C MET A 256 -5.60 6.68 12.39
N ILE A 257 -5.00 5.51 12.57
CA ILE A 257 -5.53 4.46 13.45
C ILE A 257 -4.44 3.94 14.37
N LEU A 258 -4.86 3.42 15.52
CA LEU A 258 -4.08 2.51 16.32
C LEU A 258 -4.43 1.08 15.91
N ARG A 259 -3.46 0.20 15.67
CA ARG A 259 -3.68 -1.25 15.48
C ARG A 259 -2.79 -2.08 16.38
N ASP A 260 -3.16 -3.34 16.62
CA ASP A 260 -2.23 -4.32 17.17
C ASP A 260 -1.19 -4.74 16.12
N ARG A 261 0.03 -5.09 16.57
CA ARG A 261 1.16 -5.46 15.70
C ARG A 261 0.85 -6.59 14.73
N ASP A 262 0.12 -7.59 15.20
CA ASP A 262 -0.22 -8.79 14.43
C ASP A 262 -1.39 -8.57 13.46
N LEU A 263 -2.00 -7.38 13.48
CA LEU A 263 -3.12 -6.96 12.64
C LEU A 263 -4.27 -7.98 12.62
N VAL A 264 -4.54 -8.62 13.75
CA VAL A 264 -5.50 -9.72 13.83
C VAL A 264 -6.92 -9.24 13.54
N ALA A 265 -7.79 -10.16 13.11
CA ALA A 265 -9.19 -9.86 12.85
C ALA A 265 -9.98 -9.51 14.12
N ALA A 266 -11.06 -8.74 13.94
CA ALA A 266 -12.04 -8.48 14.98
C ALA A 266 -12.54 -9.79 15.63
N GLY A 267 -12.53 -9.84 16.95
CA GLY A 267 -12.92 -11.01 17.76
C GLY A 267 -11.75 -11.85 18.26
N ASP A 268 -10.54 -11.63 17.75
CA ASP A 268 -9.33 -12.17 18.36
C ASP A 268 -8.99 -11.45 19.69
N PRO A 269 -8.51 -12.14 20.74
CA PRO A 269 -8.11 -11.51 22.00
C PRO A 269 -7.02 -10.42 21.87
N GLY A 270 -6.14 -10.56 20.87
CA GLY A 270 -5.07 -9.63 20.52
C GLY A 270 -5.58 -8.34 19.87
N TYR A 271 -6.79 -8.36 19.32
CA TYR A 271 -7.35 -7.25 18.53
C TYR A 271 -7.30 -5.91 19.27
N ARG A 272 -6.64 -4.92 18.68
CA ARG A 272 -6.66 -3.52 19.13
C ARG A 272 -6.96 -2.63 17.95
N PHE A 273 -7.92 -1.75 18.12
CA PHE A 273 -8.21 -0.70 17.16
C PHE A 273 -8.57 0.56 17.95
N ASP A 274 -8.18 1.72 17.44
CA ASP A 274 -8.69 3.01 17.91
C ASP A 274 -8.48 4.04 16.78
N THR A 275 -9.21 5.15 16.82
CA THR A 275 -9.12 6.18 15.78
C THR A 275 -9.32 7.58 16.34
N CYS A 276 -8.76 8.56 15.63
CA CYS A 276 -8.98 9.98 15.79
C CYS A 276 -8.72 10.68 14.45
#